data_AF-A0A2E9LHG6-F1
#
_entry.id   AF-A0A2E9LHG6-F1
#
_cell.length_a   1.000
_cell.length_b   1.000
_cell.length_c   1.000
_cell.angle_alpha   90.00
_cell.angle_beta   90.00
_cell.angle_gamma   90.00
#
_symmetry.space_group_name_H-M   'P 1'
#
loop_
_entity.id
_entity.type
_entity.pdbx_description
1 polymer ?
#
loop_
_entity_poly.entity_id
_entity_poly.type
_entity_poly.pdbx_seq_one_letter_code
_entity_poly.pdbx_strand_id
1 'polypeptide(L)'
;MIDTISLDKIYIRLFDDNGIVNPYKMENTPHYKLLTENSNEYAEYYDRMQRLGRAKAGYMTDVEYQNFAYNFKYLEGDYSTDYIRVKQEGDRYESWDGDHRLVCLKVQGKTEAQIEVVQGVFKHKGFSNLIDVLEVLKGLDNYAVIKSEDWFPDYFDYDDMDIICGDRNKLTDIILDRLEYLKDDGYMIKTTKKGIRNHVDIISPNNQTGDRLNFRFDIMDDFPYSINHQGVTIDVDKKYLKFALDRLWVQSIPKPVAFDPENVDVFGLNIVDDLVIRFLEWAWQPHKLRHIKRFRRDFDFHKHGEEFISIIDKYTNLDMDENYIDMLFTDLKNRGI
;
A
#
# COMPACT_ATOMS: atom_id res chain seq x y z
N MET A 1 20.00 0.80 16.01
CA MET A 1 21.01 1.18 17.03
C MET A 1 21.39 2.62 16.77
N ILE A 2 21.42 3.50 17.77
CA ILE A 2 21.83 4.89 17.57
C ILE A 2 23.34 4.99 17.77
N ASP A 3 24.04 5.60 16.82
CA ASP A 3 25.50 5.78 16.83
C ASP A 3 25.88 7.16 16.28
N THR A 4 27.06 7.67 16.65
CA THR A 4 27.59 8.91 16.07
C THR A 4 28.45 8.56 14.86
N ILE A 5 27.98 8.94 13.66
CA ILE A 5 28.60 8.56 12.40
C ILE A 5 29.15 9.80 11.69
N SER A 6 30.37 9.69 11.18
CA SER A 6 30.95 10.70 10.30
C SER A 6 30.12 10.83 9.02
N LEU A 7 29.70 12.06 8.68
CA LEU A 7 28.89 12.31 7.49
C LEU A 7 29.60 11.89 6.20
N ASP A 8 30.94 11.94 6.17
CA ASP A 8 31.76 11.54 5.02
C ASP A 8 31.70 10.03 4.72
N LYS A 9 31.26 9.22 5.70
CA LYS A 9 31.04 7.78 5.52
C LYS A 9 29.64 7.45 5.01
N ILE A 10 28.74 8.43 4.94
CA ILE A 10 27.35 8.24 4.56
C ILE A 10 27.16 8.62 3.10
N TYR A 11 26.62 7.70 2.32
CA TYR A 11 26.27 7.86 0.92
C TYR A 11 24.75 8.03 0.80
N ILE A 12 24.31 9.01 0.04
CA ILE A 12 22.90 9.22 -0.27
C ILE A 12 22.49 8.31 -1.42
N ARG A 13 21.38 7.61 -1.24
CA ARG A 13 20.81 6.74 -2.24
C ARG A 13 19.89 7.55 -3.16
N LEU A 14 20.24 7.66 -4.43
CA LEU A 14 19.44 8.35 -5.44
C LEU A 14 18.96 7.40 -6.52
N PHE A 15 17.77 7.70 -7.05
CA PHE A 15 17.24 7.00 -8.21
C PHE A 15 17.78 7.58 -9.52
N ASP A 16 18.19 6.70 -10.43
CA ASP A 16 18.40 7.06 -11.82
C ASP A 16 17.09 7.08 -12.63
N ASP A 17 17.17 7.41 -13.91
CA ASP A 17 15.98 7.53 -14.78
C ASP A 17 15.20 6.23 -14.94
N ASN A 18 15.83 5.08 -14.69
CA ASN A 18 15.19 3.76 -14.71
C ASN A 18 14.66 3.35 -13.34
N GLY A 19 14.80 4.18 -12.30
CA GLY A 19 14.43 3.84 -10.93
C GLY A 19 15.40 2.87 -10.24
N ILE A 20 16.62 2.73 -10.74
CA ILE A 20 17.69 1.98 -10.07
C ILE A 20 18.34 2.90 -9.03
N VAL A 21 18.49 2.37 -7.82
CA VAL A 21 19.06 3.12 -6.70
C VAL A 21 20.58 2.97 -6.68
N ASN A 22 21.27 4.10 -6.72
CA ASN A 22 22.72 4.18 -6.69
C ASN A 22 23.19 5.02 -5.50
N PRO A 23 24.27 4.63 -4.81
CA PRO A 23 24.84 5.40 -3.71
C PRO A 23 25.77 6.49 -4.23
N TYR A 24 25.58 7.72 -3.76
CA TYR A 24 26.38 8.90 -4.10
C TYR A 24 26.95 9.54 -2.84
N LYS A 25 28.15 10.10 -2.93
CA LYS A 25 28.64 11.03 -1.91
C LYS A 25 27.70 12.24 -1.85
N MET A 26 27.47 12.79 -0.66
CA MET A 26 26.54 13.91 -0.47
C MET A 26 26.86 15.07 -1.42
N GLU A 27 28.13 15.41 -1.56
CA GLU A 27 28.63 16.51 -2.40
C GLU A 27 28.30 16.35 -3.88
N ASN A 28 28.07 15.10 -4.33
CA ASN A 28 27.75 14.78 -5.71
C ASN A 28 26.23 14.66 -5.95
N THR A 29 25.40 14.97 -4.95
CA THR A 29 23.95 14.82 -5.06
C THR A 29 23.28 16.12 -5.52
N PRO A 30 22.13 16.04 -6.22
CA PRO A 30 21.33 17.21 -6.56
C PRO A 30 20.94 18.04 -5.34
N HIS A 31 20.67 17.37 -4.21
CA HIS A 31 20.34 17.99 -2.93
C HIS A 31 21.44 18.96 -2.45
N TYR A 32 22.70 18.51 -2.46
CA TYR A 32 23.82 19.33 -2.04
C TYR A 32 24.05 20.50 -2.99
N LYS A 33 24.08 20.21 -4.29
CA LYS A 33 24.29 21.23 -5.33
C LYS A 33 23.21 22.30 -5.35
N LEU A 34 21.95 21.98 -5.03
CA LEU A 34 20.91 23.00 -4.90
C LEU A 34 21.25 24.01 -3.79
N LEU A 35 21.77 23.53 -2.66
CA LEU A 35 22.08 24.38 -1.50
C LEU A 35 23.43 25.11 -1.61
N THR A 36 24.39 24.59 -2.39
CA THR A 36 25.74 25.17 -2.49
C THR A 36 26.06 25.83 -3.82
N GLU A 37 25.45 25.40 -4.91
CA GLU A 37 25.78 25.80 -6.29
C GLU A 37 24.61 26.46 -7.02
N ASN A 38 23.42 26.51 -6.40
CA ASN A 38 22.18 27.00 -7.03
C ASN A 38 21.87 26.27 -8.36
N SER A 39 22.07 24.94 -8.35
CA SER A 39 21.88 24.06 -9.51
C SER A 39 20.42 23.65 -9.72
N ASN A 40 20.01 23.53 -10.99
CA ASN A 40 18.70 23.01 -11.40
C ASN A 40 18.60 21.47 -11.32
N GLU A 41 19.71 20.76 -11.04
CA GLU A 41 19.71 19.29 -10.97
C GLU A 41 18.70 18.74 -9.96
N TYR A 42 18.40 19.49 -8.88
CA TYR A 42 17.40 19.05 -7.91
C TYR A 42 15.98 19.13 -8.45
N ALA A 43 15.64 20.12 -9.28
CA ALA A 43 14.34 20.18 -9.93
C ALA A 43 14.17 19.00 -10.89
N GLU A 44 15.19 18.68 -11.68
CA GLU A 44 15.18 17.48 -12.55
C GLU A 44 15.04 16.19 -11.73
N TYR A 45 15.74 16.11 -10.59
CA TYR A 45 15.61 14.96 -9.69
C TYR A 45 14.22 14.88 -9.05
N TYR A 46 13.64 16.01 -8.66
CA TYR A 46 12.28 16.11 -8.12
C TYR A 46 11.26 15.60 -9.13
N ASP A 47 11.33 16.07 -10.38
CA ASP A 47 10.46 15.63 -11.47
C ASP A 47 10.63 14.13 -11.75
N ARG A 48 11.86 13.62 -11.72
CA ARG A 48 12.14 12.18 -11.80
C ARG A 48 11.46 11.42 -10.67
N MET A 49 11.53 11.91 -9.44
CA MET A 49 10.90 11.28 -8.28
C MET A 49 9.39 11.27 -8.39
N GLN A 50 8.77 12.33 -8.92
CA GLN A 50 7.34 12.34 -9.23
C GLN A 50 6.97 11.34 -10.31
N ARG A 51 7.69 11.34 -11.44
CA ARG A 51 7.49 10.42 -12.57
C ARG A 51 7.59 8.95 -12.15
N LEU A 52 8.54 8.65 -11.25
CA LEU A 52 8.74 7.29 -10.71
C LEU A 52 7.80 6.97 -9.53
N GLY A 53 6.82 7.82 -9.20
CA GLY A 53 5.92 7.60 -8.05
C GLY A 53 6.64 7.56 -6.69
N ARG A 54 7.89 8.01 -6.61
CA ARG A 54 8.73 7.95 -5.40
C ARG A 54 8.71 9.25 -4.57
N ALA A 55 8.12 10.32 -5.10
CA ALA A 55 7.88 11.56 -4.37
C ALA A 55 6.77 11.34 -3.31
N LYS A 56 7.17 11.21 -2.04
CA LYS A 56 6.24 11.04 -0.91
C LYS A 56 5.37 12.29 -0.71
N ALA A 57 4.28 12.17 0.05
CA ALA A 57 3.58 13.34 0.58
C ALA A 57 4.56 14.25 1.35
N GLY A 58 4.63 15.52 0.97
CA GLY A 58 5.59 16.49 1.53
C GLY A 58 7.02 16.37 0.98
N TYR A 59 7.23 15.69 -0.15
CA TYR A 59 8.50 15.78 -0.86
C TYR A 59 8.69 17.22 -1.36
N MET A 60 9.75 17.87 -0.90
CA MET A 60 9.94 19.31 -1.07
C MET A 60 10.38 19.64 -2.50
N THR A 61 9.74 20.63 -3.10
CA THR A 61 10.26 21.36 -4.26
C THR A 61 11.61 22.00 -3.94
N ASP A 62 12.31 22.51 -4.95
CA ASP A 62 13.56 23.25 -4.78
C ASP A 62 13.40 24.44 -3.81
N VAL A 63 12.36 25.25 -3.99
CA VAL A 63 12.05 26.42 -3.14
C VAL A 63 11.73 25.99 -1.71
N GLU A 64 10.89 24.97 -1.53
CA GLU A 64 10.55 24.46 -0.19
C GLU A 64 11.78 23.89 0.50
N TYR A 65 12.64 23.18 -0.23
CA TYR A 65 13.84 22.59 0.35
C TYR A 65 14.87 23.64 0.76
N GLN A 66 15.08 24.69 -0.05
CA GLN A 66 15.93 25.81 0.32
C GLN A 66 15.42 26.51 1.61
N ASN A 67 14.12 26.74 1.72
CA ASN A 67 13.49 27.32 2.91
C ASN A 67 13.62 26.40 4.14
N PHE A 68 13.45 25.09 3.95
CA PHE A 68 13.65 24.09 4.99
C PHE A 68 15.11 24.11 5.48
N ALA A 69 16.09 24.10 4.57
CA ALA A 69 17.50 24.03 4.89
C ALA A 69 17.98 25.22 5.74
N TYR A 70 17.41 26.41 5.49
CA TYR A 70 17.71 27.62 6.26
C TYR A 70 17.28 27.52 7.74
N ASN A 71 16.15 26.85 8.01
CA ASN A 71 15.55 26.76 9.35
C ASN A 71 15.85 25.45 10.08
N PHE A 72 16.37 24.45 9.36
CA PHE A 72 16.53 23.11 9.89
C PHE A 72 17.57 23.06 11.01
N LYS A 73 17.15 22.48 12.14
CA LYS A 73 18.00 22.15 13.28
C LYS A 73 17.80 20.69 13.64
N TYR A 74 18.88 19.93 13.59
CA TYR A 74 18.81 18.49 13.81
C TYR A 74 18.61 18.15 15.28
N LEU A 75 17.67 17.24 15.55
CA LEU A 75 17.26 16.82 16.90
C LEU A 75 16.78 17.98 17.79
N GLU A 76 16.21 19.01 17.16
CA GLU A 76 15.54 20.13 17.82
C GLU A 76 14.13 20.34 17.25
N GLY A 77 13.26 21.00 18.01
CA GLY A 77 11.89 21.32 17.59
C GLY A 77 11.09 20.07 17.19
N ASP A 78 10.46 20.15 16.01
CA ASP A 78 9.64 19.07 15.44
C ASP A 78 10.45 17.79 15.13
N TYR A 79 11.79 17.88 15.07
CA TYR A 79 12.67 16.76 14.78
C TYR A 79 13.39 16.21 16.02
N SER A 80 13.00 16.63 17.23
CA SER A 80 13.67 16.28 18.50
C SER A 80 13.82 14.79 18.80
N THR A 81 13.01 13.93 18.17
CA THR A 81 13.10 12.46 18.32
C THR A 81 13.26 11.73 17.00
N ASP A 82 13.44 12.47 15.90
CA ASP A 82 13.44 11.90 14.55
C ASP A 82 14.86 11.76 14.00
N TYR A 83 15.49 10.64 14.38
CA TYR A 83 16.84 10.30 13.92
C TYR A 83 16.85 9.98 12.42
N ILE A 84 17.84 10.54 11.73
CA ILE A 84 18.22 10.11 10.38
C ILE A 84 18.62 8.63 10.45
N ARG A 85 18.25 7.86 9.42
CA ARG A 85 18.47 6.42 9.40
C ARG A 85 19.43 6.03 8.28
N VAL A 86 20.34 5.11 8.58
CA VAL A 86 21.28 4.55 7.60
C VAL A 86 21.36 3.04 7.74
N LYS A 87 21.81 2.38 6.68
CA LYS A 87 22.22 0.98 6.72
C LYS A 87 23.72 0.88 6.48
N GLN A 88 24.39 0.00 7.20
CA GLN A 88 25.79 -0.33 6.95
C GLN A 88 25.90 -1.27 5.75
N GLU A 89 26.72 -0.91 4.77
CA GLU A 89 27.03 -1.70 3.57
C GLU A 89 28.55 -1.81 3.47
N GLY A 90 29.12 -2.91 3.99
CA GLY A 90 30.56 -3.07 4.10
C GLY A 90 31.20 -2.00 5.01
N ASP A 91 32.09 -1.19 4.43
CA ASP A 91 32.84 -0.13 5.11
C ASP A 91 32.16 1.25 5.05
N ARG A 92 31.04 1.38 4.32
CA ARG A 92 30.26 2.61 4.19
C ARG A 92 28.87 2.48 4.83
N TYR A 93 28.24 3.63 4.99
CA TYR A 93 26.83 3.73 5.33
C TYR A 93 26.05 4.26 4.13
N GLU A 94 24.87 3.72 3.88
CA GLU A 94 23.95 4.22 2.86
C GLU A 94 22.69 4.77 3.52
N SER A 95 22.19 5.90 3.03
CA SER A 95 21.01 6.55 3.57
C SER A 95 19.79 5.65 3.45
N TRP A 96 19.01 5.57 4.52
CA TRP A 96 17.75 4.84 4.56
C TRP A 96 16.56 5.80 4.63
N ASP A 97 16.71 6.88 5.39
CA ASP A 97 15.77 7.98 5.47
C ASP A 97 16.50 9.25 5.92
N GLY A 98 16.00 10.42 5.49
CA GLY A 98 16.53 11.72 5.89
C GLY A 98 17.60 12.31 4.97
N ASP A 99 17.55 12.02 3.66
CA ASP A 99 18.51 12.55 2.66
C ASP A 99 18.63 14.08 2.70
N HIS A 100 17.50 14.80 2.69
CA HIS A 100 17.48 16.27 2.82
C HIS A 100 18.19 16.75 4.08
N ARG A 101 17.97 16.06 5.21
CA ARG A 101 18.52 16.41 6.53
C ARG A 101 20.02 16.14 6.61
N LEU A 102 20.48 15.04 6.03
CA LEU A 102 21.90 14.70 5.91
C LEU A 102 22.66 15.80 5.18
N VAL A 103 22.12 16.25 4.05
CA VAL A 103 22.73 17.33 3.27
C VAL A 103 22.69 18.66 4.02
N CYS A 104 21.60 19.01 4.70
CA CYS A 104 21.56 20.23 5.52
C CYS A 104 22.66 20.22 6.58
N LEU A 105 22.83 19.11 7.31
CA LEU A 105 23.91 18.97 8.30
C LEU A 105 25.29 19.20 7.69
N LYS A 106 25.53 18.61 6.52
CA LYS A 106 26.79 18.73 5.79
C LYS A 106 27.06 20.17 5.33
N VAL A 107 26.06 20.85 4.77
CA VAL A 107 26.16 22.27 4.35
C VAL A 107 26.34 23.20 5.55
N GLN A 108 25.76 22.87 6.70
CA GLN A 108 25.97 23.57 7.98
C GLN A 108 27.36 23.31 8.61
N GLY A 109 28.24 22.58 7.92
CA GLY A 109 29.62 22.34 8.36
C GLY A 109 29.76 21.28 9.45
N LYS A 110 28.74 20.44 9.69
CA LYS A 110 28.86 19.30 10.62
C LYS A 110 29.73 18.21 9.99
N THR A 111 30.54 17.56 10.82
CA THR A 111 31.41 16.45 10.41
C THR A 111 30.85 15.09 10.81
N GLU A 112 29.98 15.06 11.81
CA GLU A 112 29.33 13.87 12.36
C GLU A 112 27.91 14.19 12.84
N ALA A 113 27.08 13.16 12.98
CA ALA A 113 25.74 13.26 13.52
C ALA A 113 25.35 11.98 14.27
N GLN A 114 24.40 12.09 15.21
CA GLN A 114 23.73 10.92 15.79
C GLN A 114 22.78 10.32 14.77
N ILE A 115 22.94 9.05 14.43
CA ILE A 115 22.24 8.36 13.35
C ILE A 115 21.71 7.02 13.85
N GLU A 116 20.51 6.64 13.45
CA GLU A 116 19.99 5.29 13.67
C GLU A 116 20.50 4.33 12.58
N VAL A 117 21.37 3.40 12.94
CA VAL A 117 21.76 2.26 12.10
C VAL A 117 20.67 1.19 12.15
N VAL A 118 20.07 0.91 10.99
CA VAL A 118 19.00 -0.07 10.82
C VAL A 118 19.51 -1.34 10.13
N GLN A 119 18.83 -2.46 10.39
CA GLN A 119 19.09 -3.76 9.79
C GLN A 119 17.87 -4.18 8.94
N GLY A 120 18.10 -4.76 7.77
CA GLY A 120 17.04 -5.29 6.90
C GLY A 120 17.21 -5.00 5.41
N VAL A 121 16.24 -5.49 4.62
CA VAL A 121 16.10 -5.17 3.18
C VAL A 121 15.42 -3.81 3.06
N PHE A 122 15.99 -2.92 2.24
CA PHE A 122 15.43 -1.60 1.96
C PHE A 122 13.97 -1.72 1.53
N LYS A 123 13.05 -1.31 2.41
CA LYS A 123 11.66 -1.03 2.06
C LYS A 123 11.59 0.49 1.91
N HIS A 124 11.36 1.00 0.71
CA HIS A 124 10.99 2.41 0.56
C HIS A 124 9.83 2.68 1.53
N LYS A 125 10.07 3.52 2.55
CA LYS A 125 8.99 4.04 3.40
C LYS A 125 8.26 5.12 2.61
N GLY A 126 7.48 4.72 1.61
CA GLY A 126 6.71 5.60 0.74
C GLY A 126 5.85 4.75 -0.18
N PHE A 127 4.67 5.26 -0.53
CA PHE A 127 3.81 4.60 -1.51
C PHE A 127 4.54 4.52 -2.85
N SER A 128 4.32 3.43 -3.56
CA SER A 128 4.94 3.12 -4.83
C SER A 128 4.26 3.87 -5.96
N ASN A 129 2.92 3.78 -6.02
CA ASN A 129 2.07 4.54 -6.95
C ASN A 129 2.61 4.62 -8.39
N LEU A 130 3.27 3.56 -8.87
CA LEU A 130 3.78 3.45 -10.24
C LEU A 130 2.64 3.31 -11.27
N ILE A 131 1.44 3.01 -10.80
CA ILE A 131 0.24 2.88 -11.60
C ILE A 131 -0.87 3.69 -10.93
N ASP A 132 -1.69 4.35 -11.75
CA ASP A 132 -2.90 5.00 -11.28
C ASP A 132 -4.00 3.94 -11.13
N VAL A 133 -4.08 3.32 -9.95
CA VAL A 133 -5.11 2.30 -9.68
C VAL A 133 -6.52 2.85 -9.84
N LEU A 134 -6.73 4.15 -9.60
CA LEU A 134 -8.05 4.76 -9.76
C LEU A 134 -8.41 4.94 -11.22
N GLU A 135 -7.46 5.33 -12.08
CA GLU A 135 -7.71 5.37 -13.53
C GLU A 135 -8.06 3.98 -14.08
N VAL A 136 -7.40 2.93 -13.58
CA VAL A 136 -7.74 1.54 -13.93
C VAL A 136 -9.18 1.19 -13.55
N LEU A 137 -9.71 1.74 -12.45
CA LEU A 137 -11.07 1.49 -11.97
C LEU A 137 -12.13 2.46 -12.51
N LYS A 138 -11.72 3.58 -13.12
CA LYS A 138 -12.58 4.69 -13.52
C LYS A 138 -13.69 4.27 -14.47
N GLY A 139 -14.95 4.57 -14.12
CA GLY A 139 -16.11 4.29 -14.94
C GLY A 139 -16.42 2.80 -15.13
N LEU A 140 -15.78 1.91 -14.37
CA LEU A 140 -16.19 0.50 -14.29
C LEU A 140 -17.46 0.37 -13.46
N ASP A 141 -18.26 -0.65 -13.74
CA ASP A 141 -19.46 -1.03 -12.98
C ASP A 141 -19.36 -2.47 -12.47
N ASN A 142 -20.26 -2.84 -11.55
CA ASN A 142 -20.43 -4.23 -11.08
C ASN A 142 -19.17 -4.89 -10.49
N TYR A 143 -18.44 -4.11 -9.69
CA TYR A 143 -17.30 -4.56 -8.89
C TYR A 143 -17.33 -3.93 -7.50
N ALA A 144 -16.60 -4.49 -6.55
CA ALA A 144 -16.29 -3.85 -5.27
C ALA A 144 -14.82 -4.07 -4.94
N VAL A 145 -14.13 -3.01 -4.56
CA VAL A 145 -12.80 -3.10 -3.95
C VAL A 145 -12.95 -3.55 -2.50
N ILE A 146 -12.18 -4.57 -2.13
CA ILE A 146 -12.09 -5.10 -0.76
C ILE A 146 -10.74 -4.67 -0.17
N LYS A 147 -10.50 -3.35 -0.11
CA LYS A 147 -9.36 -2.77 0.63
C LYS A 147 -9.85 -2.06 1.88
N SER A 148 -9.06 -2.15 2.93
CA SER A 148 -9.45 -1.73 4.28
C SER A 148 -8.50 -0.70 4.89
N GLU A 149 -7.45 -0.36 4.15
CA GLU A 149 -6.38 0.52 4.57
C GLU A 149 -6.76 1.98 4.35
N ASP A 150 -6.52 2.81 5.36
CA ASP A 150 -6.85 4.24 5.35
C ASP A 150 -6.07 5.05 4.29
N TRP A 151 -5.05 4.43 3.68
CA TRP A 151 -4.21 5.04 2.67
C TRP A 151 -4.56 4.66 1.23
N PHE A 152 -5.60 3.86 0.98
CA PHE A 152 -6.10 3.68 -0.37
C PHE A 152 -6.50 5.06 -0.97
N PRO A 153 -6.12 5.39 -2.22
CA PRO A 153 -5.67 4.53 -3.32
C PRO A 153 -4.17 4.26 -3.36
N ASP A 154 -3.40 4.85 -2.45
CA ASP A 154 -1.97 4.62 -2.40
C ASP A 154 -1.65 3.15 -2.05
N TYR A 155 -0.49 2.68 -2.50
CA TYR A 155 -0.06 1.30 -2.25
C TYR A 155 1.46 1.21 -2.12
N PHE A 156 1.97 0.22 -1.40
CA PHE A 156 3.40 -0.08 -1.33
C PHE A 156 3.80 -1.09 -2.42
N ASP A 157 5.09 -1.13 -2.78
CA ASP A 157 5.60 -2.25 -3.56
C ASP A 157 5.19 -3.58 -2.89
N TYR A 158 4.81 -4.56 -3.71
CA TYR A 158 4.31 -5.88 -3.31
C TYR A 158 2.87 -5.93 -2.78
N ASP A 159 2.14 -4.81 -2.75
CA ASP A 159 0.74 -4.80 -2.35
C ASP A 159 -0.16 -5.49 -3.38
N ASP A 160 -1.27 -6.02 -2.89
CA ASP A 160 -2.39 -6.54 -3.65
C ASP A 160 -3.67 -5.73 -3.39
N MET A 161 -4.62 -5.82 -4.32
CA MET A 161 -5.98 -5.33 -4.17
C MET A 161 -6.97 -6.41 -4.55
N ASP A 162 -7.68 -6.92 -3.54
CA ASP A 162 -8.80 -7.84 -3.73
C ASP A 162 -9.99 -7.08 -4.34
N ILE A 163 -10.53 -7.60 -5.44
CA ILE A 163 -11.74 -7.10 -6.11
C ILE A 163 -12.73 -8.24 -6.26
N ILE A 164 -13.95 -8.04 -5.77
CA ILE A 164 -15.10 -8.87 -6.16
C ILE A 164 -15.82 -8.24 -7.34
N CYS A 165 -16.35 -9.06 -8.25
CA CYS A 165 -17.03 -8.58 -9.44
C CYS A 165 -18.06 -9.59 -9.96
N GLY A 166 -18.92 -9.16 -10.90
CA GLY A 166 -19.90 -10.08 -11.49
C GLY A 166 -19.34 -11.01 -12.57
N ASP A 167 -18.21 -10.68 -13.20
CA ASP A 167 -17.52 -11.49 -14.20
C ASP A 167 -16.02 -11.23 -14.16
N ARG A 168 -15.24 -12.19 -13.63
CA ARG A 168 -13.81 -11.97 -13.43
C ARG A 168 -13.06 -11.88 -14.74
N ASN A 169 -13.49 -12.60 -15.78
CA ASN A 169 -12.75 -12.61 -17.05
C ASN A 169 -12.94 -11.29 -17.76
N LYS A 170 -14.19 -10.81 -17.85
CA LYS A 170 -14.49 -9.50 -18.43
C LYS A 170 -13.73 -8.38 -17.71
N LEU A 171 -13.74 -8.38 -16.37
CA LEU A 171 -13.02 -7.37 -15.60
C LEU A 171 -11.49 -7.49 -15.77
N THR A 172 -10.96 -8.72 -15.83
CA THR A 172 -9.54 -8.97 -16.11
C THR A 172 -9.14 -8.38 -17.45
N ASP A 173 -9.92 -8.62 -18.51
CA ASP A 173 -9.62 -8.13 -19.86
C ASP A 173 -9.60 -6.58 -19.88
N ILE A 174 -10.59 -5.93 -19.24
CA ILE A 174 -10.62 -4.46 -19.16
C ILE A 174 -9.41 -3.91 -18.38
N ILE A 175 -9.03 -4.54 -17.27
CA ILE A 175 -7.85 -4.13 -16.49
C ILE A 175 -6.57 -4.29 -17.32
N LEU A 176 -6.43 -5.40 -18.06
CA LEU A 176 -5.27 -5.62 -18.92
C LEU A 176 -5.17 -4.55 -20.02
N ASP A 177 -6.27 -4.25 -20.69
CA ASP A 177 -6.31 -3.22 -21.73
C ASP A 177 -5.89 -1.84 -21.18
N ARG A 178 -6.33 -1.49 -19.96
CA ARG A 178 -5.99 -0.23 -19.29
C ARG A 178 -4.55 -0.16 -18.79
N LEU A 179 -3.89 -1.31 -18.61
CA LEU A 179 -2.49 -1.38 -18.18
C LEU A 179 -1.53 -1.48 -19.37
N GLU A 180 -2.02 -1.64 -20.60
CA GLU A 180 -1.19 -1.93 -21.78
C GLU A 180 -0.06 -0.91 -21.99
N TYR A 181 -0.33 0.37 -21.67
CA TYR A 181 0.65 1.45 -21.78
C TYR A 181 1.93 1.20 -20.96
N LEU A 182 1.86 0.46 -19.86
CA LEU A 182 3.02 0.17 -19.01
C LEU A 182 4.05 -0.72 -19.72
N LYS A 183 3.65 -1.47 -20.75
CA LYS A 183 4.58 -2.28 -21.53
C LYS A 183 5.55 -1.41 -22.32
N ASP A 184 5.14 -0.22 -22.73
CA ASP A 184 6.01 0.75 -23.41
C ASP A 184 7.12 1.24 -22.47
N ASP A 185 6.84 1.30 -21.18
CA ASP A 185 7.80 1.61 -20.11
C ASP A 185 8.60 0.39 -19.63
N GLY A 186 8.46 -0.76 -20.31
CA GLY A 186 9.19 -1.99 -20.02
C GLY A 186 8.64 -2.83 -18.86
N TYR A 187 7.45 -2.51 -18.34
CA TYR A 187 6.82 -3.35 -17.31
C TYR A 187 6.35 -4.66 -17.92
N MET A 188 6.41 -5.72 -17.11
CA MET A 188 5.81 -7.00 -17.46
C MET A 188 4.47 -7.14 -16.74
N ILE A 189 3.41 -7.35 -17.52
CA ILE A 189 2.07 -7.65 -17.01
C ILE A 189 1.83 -9.14 -17.21
N LYS A 190 1.59 -9.86 -16.11
CA LYS A 190 1.38 -11.31 -16.12
C LYS A 190 0.03 -11.67 -15.52
N THR A 191 -0.76 -12.43 -16.26
CA THR A 191 -2.03 -12.95 -15.76
C THR A 191 -1.88 -14.40 -15.30
N THR A 192 -2.36 -14.72 -14.11
CA THR A 192 -2.40 -16.10 -13.59
C THR A 192 -3.82 -16.46 -13.17
N LYS A 193 -4.36 -17.56 -13.69
CA LYS A 193 -5.66 -18.11 -13.26
C LYS A 193 -5.45 -19.09 -12.11
N LYS A 194 -6.08 -18.85 -10.96
CA LYS A 194 -5.91 -19.65 -9.73
C LYS A 194 -7.27 -19.96 -9.10
N GLY A 195 -7.88 -21.07 -9.53
CA GLY A 195 -9.18 -21.49 -9.03
C GLY A 195 -10.24 -20.42 -9.30
N ILE A 196 -10.77 -19.84 -8.22
CA ILE A 196 -11.77 -18.77 -8.27
C ILE A 196 -11.17 -17.35 -8.39
N ARG A 197 -9.88 -17.21 -8.66
CA ARG A 197 -9.21 -15.90 -8.81
C ARG A 197 -8.50 -15.78 -10.14
N ASN A 198 -8.51 -14.58 -10.71
CA ASN A 198 -7.54 -14.13 -11.70
C ASN A 198 -6.61 -13.13 -11.01
N HIS A 199 -5.30 -13.37 -11.10
CA HIS A 199 -4.30 -12.40 -10.67
C HIS A 199 -3.78 -11.65 -11.88
N VAL A 200 -3.75 -10.32 -11.81
CA VAL A 200 -3.00 -9.48 -12.75
C VAL A 200 -1.80 -8.92 -12.01
N ASP A 201 -0.63 -9.48 -12.29
CA ASP A 201 0.66 -9.11 -11.71
C ASP A 201 1.32 -8.03 -12.55
N ILE A 202 1.71 -6.92 -11.92
CA ILE A 202 2.51 -5.86 -12.54
C ILE A 202 3.91 -5.93 -11.98
N ILE A 203 4.89 -6.11 -12.87
CA ILE A 203 6.29 -6.34 -12.52
C ILE A 203 7.12 -5.24 -13.14
N SER A 204 7.84 -4.51 -12.30
CA SER A 204 8.70 -3.40 -12.71
C SER A 204 9.84 -3.86 -13.63
N PRO A 205 10.30 -3.02 -14.60
CA PRO A 205 11.41 -3.33 -15.50
C PRO A 205 12.69 -3.76 -14.77
N ASN A 206 12.89 -3.25 -13.55
CA ASN A 206 14.06 -3.54 -12.71
C ASN A 206 14.02 -4.94 -12.07
N ASN A 207 12.98 -5.72 -12.35
CA ASN A 207 12.80 -7.08 -11.84
C ASN A 207 12.44 -8.06 -12.96
N GLN A 208 13.33 -8.22 -13.93
CA GLN A 208 13.11 -9.09 -15.09
C GLN A 208 13.06 -10.60 -14.76
N THR A 209 13.45 -11.02 -13.55
CA THR A 209 13.27 -12.42 -13.12
C THR A 209 11.83 -12.74 -12.74
N GLY A 210 10.97 -11.73 -12.56
CA GLY A 210 9.58 -11.90 -12.19
C GLY A 210 9.33 -12.19 -10.71
N ASP A 211 10.36 -12.16 -9.86
CA ASP A 211 10.27 -12.58 -8.45
C ASP A 211 9.78 -11.49 -7.47
N ARG A 212 9.66 -10.24 -7.93
CA ARG A 212 9.31 -9.04 -7.16
C ARG A 212 8.22 -8.26 -7.89
N LEU A 213 7.00 -8.50 -7.44
CA LEU A 213 5.79 -7.79 -7.84
C LEU A 213 5.87 -6.31 -7.44
N ASN A 214 5.41 -5.40 -8.30
CA ASN A 214 5.10 -4.04 -7.88
C ASN A 214 3.69 -3.98 -7.27
N PHE A 215 2.67 -4.42 -8.02
CA PHE A 215 1.28 -4.43 -7.57
C PHE A 215 0.50 -5.60 -8.19
N ARG A 216 -0.52 -6.11 -7.50
CA ARG A 216 -1.41 -7.16 -7.99
C ARG A 216 -2.89 -6.78 -7.86
N PHE A 217 -3.66 -7.02 -8.91
CA PHE A 217 -5.11 -7.09 -8.82
C PHE A 217 -5.53 -8.56 -8.59
N ASP A 218 -6.22 -8.81 -7.46
CA ASP A 218 -6.78 -10.11 -7.08
C ASP A 218 -8.28 -10.12 -7.40
N ILE A 219 -8.63 -10.56 -8.62
CA ILE A 219 -9.99 -10.44 -9.15
C ILE A 219 -10.74 -11.75 -8.93
N MET A 220 -11.89 -11.69 -8.28
CA MET A 220 -12.77 -12.83 -8.04
C MET A 220 -14.22 -12.50 -8.41
N ASP A 221 -14.92 -13.48 -8.97
CA ASP A 221 -16.37 -13.43 -9.26
C ASP A 221 -17.14 -14.52 -8.52
N ASP A 222 -16.49 -15.09 -7.52
CA ASP A 222 -16.94 -16.28 -6.83
C ASP A 222 -16.34 -16.29 -5.41
N PHE A 223 -17.08 -16.84 -4.45
CA PHE A 223 -16.65 -17.11 -3.09
C PHE A 223 -16.41 -18.61 -2.92
N PRO A 224 -15.57 -19.04 -1.96
CA PRO A 224 -15.53 -20.44 -1.58
C PRO A 224 -16.93 -20.88 -1.09
N TYR A 225 -17.73 -21.49 -1.96
CA TYR A 225 -19.11 -21.87 -1.65
C TYR A 225 -19.23 -23.03 -0.66
N SER A 226 -18.13 -23.65 -0.28
CA SER A 226 -18.08 -24.65 0.76
C SER A 226 -16.80 -24.46 1.57
N ILE A 227 -16.95 -24.08 2.82
CA ILE A 227 -15.89 -23.68 3.75
C ILE A 227 -15.84 -24.70 4.88
N ASN A 228 -14.71 -25.38 5.05
CA ASN A 228 -14.49 -26.24 6.21
C ASN A 228 -13.97 -25.40 7.38
N HIS A 229 -14.82 -25.21 8.40
CA HIS A 229 -14.50 -24.44 9.59
C HIS A 229 -14.79 -25.26 10.86
N GLN A 230 -13.74 -25.56 11.64
CA GLN A 230 -13.86 -26.23 12.95
C GLN A 230 -14.68 -27.53 12.93
N GLY A 231 -14.61 -28.30 11.84
CA GLY A 231 -15.36 -29.56 11.69
C GLY A 231 -16.79 -29.39 11.19
N VAL A 232 -17.21 -28.17 10.86
CA VAL A 232 -18.48 -27.86 10.18
C VAL A 232 -18.19 -27.38 8.76
N THR A 233 -19.06 -27.74 7.83
CA THR A 233 -19.03 -27.20 6.47
C THR A 233 -20.04 -26.07 6.37
N ILE A 234 -19.54 -24.86 6.11
CA ILE A 234 -20.35 -23.68 5.83
C ILE A 234 -20.56 -23.61 4.31
N ASP A 235 -21.80 -23.77 3.87
CA ASP A 235 -22.16 -23.67 2.47
C ASP A 235 -22.71 -22.27 2.18
N VAL A 236 -22.08 -21.54 1.26
CA VAL A 236 -22.48 -20.17 0.90
C VAL A 236 -23.33 -20.22 -0.38
N ASP A 237 -24.52 -19.63 -0.36
CA ASP A 237 -25.39 -19.53 -1.53
C ASP A 237 -24.71 -18.65 -2.60
N LYS A 238 -24.69 -19.15 -3.84
CA LYS A 238 -24.14 -18.45 -5.01
C LYS A 238 -24.75 -17.07 -5.25
N LYS A 239 -25.97 -16.83 -4.76
CA LYS A 239 -26.66 -15.55 -4.85
C LYS A 239 -26.08 -14.48 -3.93
N TYR A 240 -25.30 -14.86 -2.91
CA TYR A 240 -24.74 -13.90 -1.96
C TYR A 240 -23.89 -12.83 -2.65
N LEU A 241 -22.98 -13.24 -3.54
CA LEU A 241 -22.11 -12.29 -4.24
C LEU A 241 -22.91 -11.28 -5.04
N LYS A 242 -23.92 -11.75 -5.80
CA LYS A 242 -24.81 -10.86 -6.53
C LYS A 242 -25.54 -9.89 -5.59
N PHE A 243 -26.05 -10.40 -4.47
CA PHE A 243 -26.74 -9.58 -3.47
C PHE A 243 -25.83 -8.47 -2.89
N ALA A 244 -24.56 -8.77 -2.63
CA ALA A 244 -23.59 -7.77 -2.17
C ALA A 244 -23.27 -6.73 -3.27
N LEU A 245 -23.12 -7.17 -4.52
CA LEU A 245 -22.88 -6.27 -5.67
C LEU A 245 -24.10 -5.39 -6.00
N ASP A 246 -25.32 -5.79 -5.65
CA ASP A 246 -26.53 -4.97 -5.82
C ASP A 246 -26.64 -3.87 -4.73
N ARG A 247 -25.77 -3.88 -3.70
CA ARG A 247 -25.81 -2.99 -2.52
C ARG A 247 -24.49 -2.22 -2.31
N LEU A 248 -23.76 -2.00 -3.39
CA LEU A 248 -22.46 -1.31 -3.36
C LEU A 248 -22.59 0.10 -2.79
N TRP A 249 -21.56 0.48 -2.04
CA TRP A 249 -21.32 1.85 -1.64
C TRP A 249 -20.44 2.52 -2.70
N VAL A 250 -20.70 3.80 -3.01
CA VAL A 250 -19.82 4.60 -3.87
C VAL A 250 -19.05 5.61 -3.03
N GLN A 251 -17.73 5.61 -3.15
CA GLN A 251 -16.86 6.59 -2.52
C GLN A 251 -16.12 7.37 -3.59
N SER A 252 -16.19 8.70 -3.53
CA SER A 252 -15.38 9.58 -4.37
C SER A 252 -14.00 9.75 -3.73
N ILE A 253 -12.96 9.26 -4.39
CA ILE A 253 -11.61 9.14 -3.83
C ILE A 253 -10.65 9.97 -4.67
N PRO A 254 -9.84 10.86 -4.06
CA PRO A 254 -8.83 11.62 -4.79
C PRO A 254 -7.74 10.68 -5.30
N LYS A 255 -7.28 10.92 -6.53
CA LYS A 255 -6.08 10.26 -7.07
C LYS A 255 -4.85 10.53 -6.19
N PRO A 256 -3.88 9.59 -6.16
CA PRO A 256 -2.59 9.84 -5.54
C PRO A 256 -1.96 11.14 -6.03
N VAL A 257 -1.22 11.84 -5.16
CA VAL A 257 -0.54 13.11 -5.47
C VAL A 257 0.41 13.01 -6.68
N ALA A 258 0.88 11.80 -7.01
CA ALA A 258 1.72 11.53 -8.18
C ALA A 258 0.98 11.68 -9.53
N PHE A 259 -0.35 11.81 -9.52
CA PHE A 259 -1.18 11.91 -10.72
C PHE A 259 -1.99 13.21 -10.75
N ASP A 260 -2.57 13.51 -11.91
CA ASP A 260 -3.40 14.71 -12.08
C ASP A 260 -4.55 14.73 -11.07
N PRO A 261 -4.79 15.87 -10.41
CA PRO A 261 -5.76 15.97 -9.33
C PRO A 261 -7.18 15.79 -9.89
N GLU A 262 -7.76 14.63 -9.60
CA GLU A 262 -9.12 14.26 -9.94
C GLU A 262 -9.68 13.33 -8.85
N ASN A 263 -10.98 13.40 -8.61
CA ASN A 263 -11.66 12.39 -7.81
C ASN A 263 -12.25 11.32 -8.73
N VAL A 264 -12.06 10.05 -8.36
CA VAL A 264 -12.67 8.91 -9.05
C VAL A 264 -13.65 8.23 -8.11
N ASP A 265 -14.85 7.96 -8.63
CA ASP A 265 -15.85 7.18 -7.91
C ASP A 265 -15.46 5.70 -7.95
N VAL A 266 -15.23 5.14 -6.77
CA VAL A 266 -14.86 3.73 -6.56
C VAL A 266 -15.99 3.04 -5.83
N PHE A 267 -16.31 1.83 -6.29
CA PHE A 267 -17.30 0.99 -5.65
C PHE A 267 -16.65 0.14 -4.56
N GLY A 268 -17.21 0.22 -3.36
CA GLY A 268 -16.85 -0.59 -2.20
C GLY A 268 -18.04 -1.38 -1.69
N LEU A 269 -17.78 -2.27 -0.75
CA LEU A 269 -18.83 -2.92 0.01
C LEU A 269 -19.40 -1.95 1.05
N ASN A 270 -20.71 -2.02 1.30
CA ASN A 270 -21.25 -1.40 2.50
C ASN A 270 -20.71 -2.14 3.75
N ILE A 271 -20.81 -1.50 4.91
CA ILE A 271 -20.22 -2.00 6.14
C ILE A 271 -20.66 -3.41 6.52
N VAL A 272 -21.95 -3.74 6.34
CA VAL A 272 -22.48 -5.06 6.72
C VAL A 272 -21.98 -6.14 5.78
N ASP A 273 -21.93 -5.86 4.47
CA ASP A 273 -21.42 -6.83 3.49
C ASP A 273 -19.91 -7.03 3.61
N ASP A 274 -19.12 -5.99 3.92
CA ASP A 274 -17.69 -6.17 4.26
C ASP A 274 -17.56 -7.07 5.51
N LEU A 275 -18.34 -6.83 6.57
CA LEU A 275 -18.33 -7.66 7.79
C LEU A 275 -18.65 -9.13 7.50
N VAL A 276 -19.67 -9.42 6.68
CA VAL A 276 -20.02 -10.79 6.25
C VAL A 276 -18.85 -11.42 5.49
N ILE A 277 -18.24 -10.69 4.55
CA ILE A 277 -17.09 -11.18 3.80
C ILE A 277 -15.90 -11.46 4.72
N ARG A 278 -15.57 -10.56 5.67
CA ARG A 278 -14.49 -10.79 6.64
C ARG A 278 -14.75 -12.02 7.51
N PHE A 279 -15.99 -12.22 7.93
CA PHE A 279 -16.37 -13.41 8.69
C PHE A 279 -16.17 -14.69 7.87
N LEU A 280 -16.67 -14.73 6.62
CA LEU A 280 -16.53 -15.89 5.74
C LEU A 280 -15.07 -16.15 5.35
N GLU A 281 -14.28 -15.11 5.08
CA GLU A 281 -12.84 -15.22 4.80
C GLU A 281 -12.08 -15.79 6.00
N TRP A 282 -12.40 -15.35 7.22
CA TRP A 282 -11.83 -15.93 8.42
C TRP A 282 -12.28 -17.39 8.61
N ALA A 283 -13.55 -17.69 8.38
CA ALA A 283 -14.05 -19.06 8.49
C ALA A 283 -13.30 -20.00 7.52
N TRP A 284 -13.03 -19.52 6.30
CA TRP A 284 -12.25 -20.22 5.29
C TRP A 284 -10.77 -20.33 5.60
N GLN A 285 -10.18 -19.27 6.18
CA GLN A 285 -8.75 -19.20 6.49
C GLN A 285 -8.54 -18.75 7.95
N PRO A 286 -8.84 -19.60 8.96
CA PRO A 286 -8.84 -19.19 10.37
C PRO A 286 -7.48 -18.71 10.89
N HIS A 287 -6.39 -19.11 10.23
CA HIS A 287 -5.03 -18.69 10.55
C HIS A 287 -4.73 -17.23 10.14
N LYS A 288 -5.51 -16.65 9.20
CA LYS A 288 -5.39 -15.23 8.80
C LYS A 288 -6.18 -14.34 9.73
N LEU A 289 -5.63 -14.08 10.92
CA LEU A 289 -6.30 -13.32 11.98
C LEU A 289 -6.72 -11.89 11.60
N ARG A 290 -6.18 -11.32 10.50
CA ARG A 290 -6.55 -9.97 10.03
C ARG A 290 -8.05 -9.80 9.80
N HIS A 291 -8.71 -10.82 9.23
CA HIS A 291 -10.12 -10.75 8.87
C HIS A 291 -11.00 -10.69 10.12
N ILE A 292 -10.78 -11.59 11.08
CA ILE A 292 -11.56 -11.61 12.34
C ILE A 292 -11.23 -10.44 13.26
N LYS A 293 -9.99 -9.92 13.23
CA LYS A 293 -9.63 -8.69 13.95
C LYS A 293 -10.37 -7.48 13.40
N ARG A 294 -10.47 -7.36 12.07
CA ARG A 294 -11.25 -6.31 11.41
C ARG A 294 -12.73 -6.43 11.77
N PHE A 295 -13.30 -7.64 11.65
CA PHE A 295 -14.68 -7.93 12.05
C PHE A 295 -14.95 -7.49 13.50
N ARG A 296 -14.15 -7.95 14.47
CA ARG A 296 -14.31 -7.60 15.88
C ARG A 296 -14.22 -6.09 16.15
N ARG A 297 -13.37 -5.38 15.41
CA ARG A 297 -13.15 -3.94 15.60
C ARG A 297 -14.32 -3.10 15.05
N ASP A 298 -14.89 -3.51 13.92
CA ASP A 298 -15.87 -2.73 13.18
C ASP A 298 -17.32 -3.19 13.43
N PHE A 299 -17.52 -4.38 13.97
CA PHE A 299 -18.83 -4.92 14.29
C PHE A 299 -19.40 -4.30 15.56
N ASP A 300 -20.57 -3.66 15.43
CA ASP A 300 -21.36 -3.06 16.50
C ASP A 300 -22.73 -3.72 16.45
N PHE A 301 -23.05 -4.56 17.44
CA PHE A 301 -24.26 -5.37 17.41
C PHE A 301 -25.53 -4.52 17.30
N HIS A 302 -25.57 -3.36 17.97
CA HIS A 302 -26.73 -2.47 17.94
C HIS A 302 -26.94 -1.77 16.59
N LYS A 303 -25.89 -1.67 15.76
CA LYS A 303 -25.97 -1.03 14.45
C LYS A 303 -26.05 -2.01 13.29
N HIS A 304 -25.34 -3.12 13.40
CA HIS A 304 -25.08 -4.03 12.28
C HIS A 304 -25.58 -5.46 12.56
N GLY A 305 -25.91 -5.81 13.82
CA GLY A 305 -26.13 -7.19 14.25
C GLY A 305 -27.32 -7.86 13.57
N GLU A 306 -28.50 -7.24 13.61
CA GLU A 306 -29.71 -7.80 13.01
C GLU A 306 -29.56 -8.06 11.49
N GLU A 307 -28.99 -7.10 10.76
CA GLU A 307 -28.79 -7.23 9.32
C GLU A 307 -27.71 -8.26 8.99
N PHE A 308 -26.59 -8.27 9.74
CA PHE A 308 -25.53 -9.26 9.58
C PHE A 308 -26.05 -10.68 9.76
N ILE A 309 -26.77 -10.94 10.85
CA ILE A 309 -27.36 -12.26 11.15
C ILE A 309 -28.33 -12.65 10.05
N SER A 310 -29.24 -11.74 9.67
CA SER A 310 -30.22 -11.98 8.61
C SER A 310 -29.57 -12.36 7.27
N ILE A 311 -28.45 -11.73 6.91
CA ILE A 311 -27.69 -12.06 5.69
C ILE A 311 -27.04 -13.44 5.82
N ILE A 312 -26.40 -13.74 6.94
CA ILE A 312 -25.76 -15.04 7.17
C ILE A 312 -26.79 -16.16 7.10
N ASP A 313 -27.88 -16.07 7.85
CA ASP A 313 -28.89 -17.14 7.92
C ASP A 313 -29.56 -17.35 6.56
N LYS A 314 -29.70 -16.28 5.78
CA LYS A 314 -30.29 -16.34 4.44
C LYS A 314 -29.38 -16.95 3.39
N TYR A 315 -28.08 -16.65 3.46
CA TYR A 315 -27.12 -16.99 2.40
C TYR A 315 -26.09 -18.04 2.82
N THR A 316 -26.21 -18.60 4.00
CA THR A 316 -25.41 -19.73 4.46
C THR A 316 -26.29 -20.79 5.11
N ASN A 317 -25.71 -21.93 5.44
CA ASN A 317 -26.35 -22.97 6.26
C ASN A 317 -26.08 -22.80 7.77
N LEU A 318 -25.54 -21.65 8.19
CA LEU A 318 -25.39 -21.33 9.60
C LEU A 318 -26.72 -20.87 10.19
N ASP A 319 -26.89 -21.14 11.47
CA ASP A 319 -27.96 -20.61 12.31
C ASP A 319 -27.26 -19.71 13.34
N MET A 320 -27.09 -18.44 13.00
CA MET A 320 -26.41 -17.47 13.87
C MET A 320 -27.42 -16.68 14.69
N ASP A 321 -27.11 -16.51 15.97
CA ASP A 321 -27.86 -15.65 16.87
C ASP A 321 -26.92 -14.71 17.64
N GLU A 322 -27.50 -13.82 18.45
CA GLU A 322 -26.74 -12.93 19.33
C GLU A 322 -25.79 -13.71 20.25
N ASN A 323 -26.24 -14.85 20.78
CA ASN A 323 -25.43 -15.69 21.67
C ASN A 323 -24.20 -16.24 20.95
N TYR A 324 -24.32 -16.64 19.68
CA TYR A 324 -23.20 -17.12 18.88
C TYR A 324 -22.13 -16.02 18.72
N ILE A 325 -22.56 -14.78 18.41
CA ILE A 325 -21.65 -13.64 18.29
C ILE A 325 -20.96 -13.34 19.62
N ASP A 326 -21.70 -13.36 20.73
CA ASP A 326 -21.14 -13.15 22.08
C ASP A 326 -20.12 -14.23 22.46
N MET A 327 -20.42 -15.49 22.14
CA MET A 327 -19.52 -16.61 22.34
C MET A 327 -18.25 -16.46 21.50
N LEU A 328 -18.39 -16.08 20.22
CA LEU A 328 -17.26 -15.81 19.33
C LEU A 328 -16.38 -14.69 19.89
N PHE A 329 -16.94 -13.57 20.32
CA PHE A 329 -16.17 -12.46 20.89
C PHE A 329 -15.51 -12.81 22.22
N THR A 330 -16.15 -13.64 23.03
CA THR A 330 -15.57 -14.18 24.27
C THR A 330 -14.37 -15.08 23.97
N ASP A 331 -14.49 -16.00 22.99
CA ASP A 331 -13.40 -16.86 22.56
C ASP A 331 -12.22 -16.07 21.98
N LEU A 332 -12.49 -15.09 21.11
CA LEU A 332 -11.44 -14.21 20.56
C LEU A 332 -10.69 -13.46 21.67
N LYS A 333 -11.43 -12.90 22.63
CA LYS A 333 -10.83 -12.22 23.80
C LYS A 333 -9.97 -13.18 24.61
N ASN A 334 -10.41 -14.41 24.85
CA ASN A 334 -9.64 -15.43 25.57
C ASN A 334 -8.35 -15.83 24.83
N ARG A 335 -8.34 -15.71 23.50
CA ARG A 335 -7.17 -15.94 22.65
C ARG A 335 -6.25 -14.72 22.51
N GLY A 336 -6.58 -13.60 23.15
CA GLY A 336 -5.83 -12.34 23.04
C GLY A 336 -5.91 -11.69 21.66
N ILE A 337 -6.95 -12.04 20.89
CA ILE A 337 -7.30 -11.45 19.59
C ILE A 337 -8.30 -10.35 19.85
#